data_AF-A0A7S3Y3J0-F1
#
_entry.id   AF-A0A7S3Y3J0-F1
#
_cell.length_a   1.000
_cell.length_b   1.000
_cell.length_c   1.000
_cell.angle_alpha   90.00
_cell.angle_beta   90.00
_cell.angle_gamma   90.00
#
_symmetry.space_group_name_H-M   'P 1'
#
loop_
_entity.id
_entity.type
_entity.pdbx_description
1 polymer ?
#
loop_
_entity_poly.entity_id
_entity_poly.type
_entity_poly.pdbx_seq_one_letter_code
_entity_poly.pdbx_strand_id
1 'polypeptide(L)'
;EPSDEIFLKKVKLVHQGTLDQRHPRKQLSHKTAKLTYIKHLTWRFIEGVQFEEWISSSGIKVPKVRVRVTAAANGHLALVEWLHANRTKGFGGFGKTAMDKAAGAGHLSVVKWLHANRSEGCTKKAMDGAAGAGHLDVVEWLHANTDEGCRINTMDGAAGKGHLAVVEWLHAHHVK
;
A
#
# COMPACT_ATOMS: atom_id res chain seq x y z
N GLU A 1 -13.34 -26.39 -23.19
CA GLU A 1 -14.75 -26.68 -22.89
C GLU A 1 -15.60 -25.43 -23.16
N PRO A 2 -16.92 -25.54 -23.38
CA PRO A 2 -17.82 -24.42 -23.70
C PRO A 2 -17.93 -23.34 -22.60
N SER A 3 -17.26 -23.52 -21.47
CA SER A 3 -17.21 -22.63 -20.31
C SER A 3 -16.48 -21.31 -20.56
N ASP A 4 -15.41 -21.34 -21.35
CA ASP A 4 -14.50 -20.18 -21.50
C ASP A 4 -15.10 -19.12 -22.44
N GLU A 5 -15.85 -19.55 -23.45
CA GLU A 5 -16.51 -18.64 -24.39
C GLU A 5 -17.71 -17.93 -23.76
N ILE A 6 -18.42 -18.61 -22.84
CA ILE A 6 -19.50 -18.04 -22.03
C ILE A 6 -18.93 -17.03 -21.01
N PHE A 7 -17.77 -17.34 -20.41
CA PHE A 7 -17.06 -16.42 -19.52
C PHE A 7 -16.62 -15.15 -20.26
N LEU A 8 -16.00 -15.29 -21.44
CA LEU A 8 -15.56 -14.16 -22.26
C LEU A 8 -16.73 -13.30 -22.78
N LYS A 9 -17.88 -13.91 -23.11
CA LYS A 9 -19.11 -13.17 -23.46
C LYS A 9 -19.69 -12.42 -22.26
N LYS A 10 -19.70 -13.00 -21.06
CA LYS A 10 -20.11 -12.31 -19.82
C LYS A 10 -19.17 -11.14 -19.49
N VAL A 11 -17.86 -11.29 -19.68
CA VAL A 11 -16.85 -10.23 -19.48
C VAL A 11 -17.08 -9.06 -20.45
N LYS A 12 -17.40 -9.32 -21.73
CA LYS A 12 -17.71 -8.26 -22.72
C LYS A 12 -19.01 -7.51 -22.40
N LEU A 13 -20.04 -8.20 -21.92
CA LEU A 13 -21.32 -7.61 -21.53
C LEU A 13 -21.20 -6.70 -20.30
N VAL A 14 -20.40 -7.09 -19.30
CA VAL A 14 -20.13 -6.24 -18.13
C VAL A 14 -19.39 -4.96 -18.53
N HIS A 15 -18.50 -5.02 -19.53
CA HIS A 15 -17.75 -3.86 -20.01
C HIS A 15 -18.61 -2.83 -20.76
N GLN A 16 -19.65 -3.28 -21.49
CA GLN A 16 -20.57 -2.39 -22.19
C GLN A 16 -21.59 -1.73 -21.24
N GLY A 17 -21.94 -2.38 -20.12
CA GLY A 17 -22.87 -1.84 -19.12
C GLY A 17 -22.29 -0.83 -18.14
N THR A 18 -20.96 -0.80 -17.94
CA THR A 18 -20.30 0.15 -17.01
C THR A 18 -19.89 1.48 -17.65
N LEU A 19 -20.18 1.68 -18.93
CA LEU A 19 -19.93 2.93 -19.65
C LEU A 19 -21.18 3.83 -19.76
N ASP A 20 -22.25 3.55 -19.01
CA ASP A 20 -23.47 4.37 -19.03
C ASP A 20 -23.61 5.28 -17.79
N GLN A 21 -23.35 6.57 -18.07
CA GLN A 21 -23.99 7.76 -17.52
C GLN A 21 -24.32 7.79 -16.02
N ARG A 22 -23.38 8.35 -15.23
CA ARG A 22 -23.70 9.35 -14.19
C ARG A 22 -22.43 10.03 -13.66
N HIS A 23 -21.98 11.09 -14.36
CA HIS A 23 -21.54 12.40 -13.85
C HIS A 23 -20.47 13.07 -14.74
N PRO A 24 -20.55 14.40 -14.96
CA PRO A 24 -19.86 15.10 -16.04
C PRO A 24 -18.38 15.33 -15.75
N ARG A 25 -17.61 15.40 -16.84
CA ARG A 25 -16.17 15.71 -16.91
C ARG A 25 -15.80 16.92 -16.04
N LYS A 26 -15.32 16.68 -14.81
CA LYS A 26 -14.29 17.55 -14.23
C LYS A 26 -12.96 16.91 -14.56
N GLN A 27 -12.11 17.62 -15.29
CA GLN A 27 -10.77 17.17 -15.61
C GLN A 27 -10.03 16.75 -14.34
N LEU A 28 -9.98 15.45 -14.08
CA LEU A 28 -9.20 14.90 -12.99
C LEU A 28 -7.74 15.13 -13.34
N SER A 29 -7.03 15.90 -12.52
CA SER A 29 -5.60 16.16 -12.74
C SER A 29 -4.85 14.85 -12.95
N HIS A 30 -3.78 14.87 -13.75
CA HIS A 30 -2.97 13.69 -14.07
C HIS A 30 -2.47 12.92 -12.82
N LYS A 31 -2.42 13.58 -11.64
CA LYS A 31 -2.14 12.96 -10.34
C LYS A 31 -3.31 12.13 -9.81
N THR A 32 -4.54 12.62 -9.95
CA THR A 32 -5.76 11.97 -9.50
C THR A 32 -6.05 10.72 -10.32
N ALA A 33 -5.87 10.78 -11.64
CA ALA A 33 -5.99 9.60 -12.51
C ALA A 33 -5.02 8.47 -12.13
N LYS A 34 -3.78 8.80 -11.77
CA LYS A 34 -2.76 7.81 -11.33
C LYS A 34 -3.08 7.16 -9.99
N LEU A 35 -3.75 7.87 -9.08
CA LEU A 35 -4.16 7.32 -7.77
C LEU A 35 -5.39 6.42 -7.91
N THR A 36 -6.41 6.84 -8.67
CA THR A 36 -7.59 6.02 -8.98
C THR A 36 -7.19 4.74 -9.70
N TYR A 37 -6.18 4.82 -10.58
CA TYR A 37 -5.63 3.69 -11.31
C TYR A 37 -5.00 2.61 -10.41
N ILE A 38 -4.24 2.99 -9.37
CA ILE A 38 -3.65 2.02 -8.44
C ILE A 38 -4.71 1.42 -7.50
N LYS A 39 -5.77 2.18 -7.17
CA LYS A 39 -6.96 1.64 -6.48
C LYS A 39 -7.74 0.64 -7.34
N HIS A 40 -7.85 0.85 -8.66
CA HIS A 40 -8.49 -0.11 -9.57
C HIS A 40 -7.65 -1.38 -9.80
N LEU A 41 -6.33 -1.24 -9.89
CA LEU A 41 -5.38 -2.34 -10.00
C LEU A 41 -5.47 -3.35 -8.85
N THR A 42 -5.93 -2.88 -7.71
CA THR A 42 -5.91 -3.61 -6.44
C THR A 42 -7.26 -4.23 -6.12
N TRP A 43 -8.36 -3.58 -6.53
CA TRP A 43 -9.68 -4.22 -6.65
C TRP A 43 -9.64 -5.48 -7.55
N ARG A 44 -8.98 -5.42 -8.71
CA ARG A 44 -8.86 -6.58 -9.62
C ARG A 44 -7.95 -7.70 -9.12
N PHE A 45 -7.10 -7.44 -8.13
CA PHE A 45 -6.17 -8.42 -7.57
C PHE A 45 -6.87 -9.37 -6.58
N ILE A 46 -7.96 -8.93 -5.95
CA ILE A 46 -8.72 -9.70 -4.95
C ILE A 46 -9.47 -10.89 -5.59
N GLU A 47 -9.70 -10.87 -6.92
CA GLU A 47 -10.39 -11.96 -7.64
C GLU A 47 -9.45 -12.86 -8.49
N GLY A 48 -8.15 -12.89 -8.20
CA GLY A 48 -7.30 -14.00 -8.65
C GLY A 48 -6.88 -14.03 -10.13
N VAL A 49 -6.79 -12.88 -10.81
CA VAL A 49 -6.32 -12.82 -12.21
C VAL A 49 -4.89 -12.29 -12.29
N GLN A 50 -4.04 -13.00 -13.05
CA GLN A 50 -2.59 -12.75 -13.17
C GLN A 50 -2.30 -11.29 -13.57
N PHE A 51 -1.70 -10.54 -12.64
CA PHE A 51 -1.31 -9.14 -12.84
C PHE A 51 -0.45 -8.94 -14.11
N GLU A 52 0.38 -9.91 -14.51
CA GLU A 52 1.20 -9.82 -15.72
C GLU A 52 0.41 -9.88 -17.01
N GLU A 53 -0.59 -10.75 -17.10
CA GLU A 53 -1.44 -10.87 -18.27
C GLU A 53 -2.21 -9.58 -18.48
N TRP A 54 -2.75 -9.02 -17.39
CA TRP A 54 -3.43 -7.74 -17.41
C TRP A 54 -2.51 -6.56 -17.76
N ILE A 55 -1.30 -6.49 -17.18
CA ILE A 55 -0.33 -5.44 -17.52
C ILE A 55 0.02 -5.52 -19.01
N SER A 56 0.29 -6.72 -19.51
CA SER A 56 0.66 -6.98 -20.90
C SER A 56 -0.46 -6.62 -21.87
N SER A 57 -1.72 -6.92 -21.52
CA SER A 57 -2.89 -6.63 -22.36
C SER A 57 -3.34 -5.17 -22.30
N SER A 58 -3.01 -4.45 -21.22
CA SER A 58 -3.48 -3.07 -21.00
C SER A 58 -2.71 -2.01 -21.81
N GLY A 59 -1.50 -2.32 -22.28
CA GLY A 59 -0.61 -1.34 -22.93
C GLY A 59 -0.09 -0.25 -21.97
N ILE A 60 -0.27 -0.40 -20.65
CA ILE A 60 0.04 0.63 -19.67
C ILE A 60 1.49 0.53 -19.21
N LYS A 61 2.25 1.61 -19.39
CA LYS A 61 3.60 1.75 -18.82
C LYS A 61 3.50 1.97 -17.32
N VAL A 62 3.60 0.89 -16.54
CA VAL A 62 3.61 1.00 -15.08
C VAL A 62 4.94 1.53 -14.58
N PRO A 63 4.95 2.62 -13.79
CA PRO A 63 6.16 3.11 -13.16
C PRO A 63 6.64 2.09 -12.11
N LYS A 64 7.65 1.29 -12.49
CA LYS A 64 8.13 0.13 -11.74
C LYS A 64 8.51 0.44 -10.28
N VAL A 65 9.08 1.62 -9.99
CA VAL A 65 9.44 2.02 -8.61
C VAL A 65 8.21 2.38 -7.77
N ARG A 66 7.20 3.02 -8.36
CA ARG A 66 6.03 3.53 -7.64
C ARG A 66 5.02 2.45 -7.29
N VAL A 67 4.92 1.38 -8.09
CA VAL A 67 3.94 0.31 -7.84
C VAL A 67 4.18 -0.39 -6.49
N ARG A 68 5.44 -0.64 -6.11
CA ARG A 68 5.80 -1.26 -4.82
C ARG A 68 5.41 -0.41 -3.62
N VAL A 69 5.85 0.86 -3.63
CA VAL A 69 5.55 1.79 -2.54
C VAL A 69 4.04 2.00 -2.42
N THR A 70 3.34 2.04 -3.55
CA THR A 70 1.87 2.22 -3.51
C THR A 70 1.15 0.95 -3.08
N ALA A 71 1.61 -0.24 -3.47
CA ALA A 71 1.08 -1.49 -2.95
C ALA A 71 1.21 -1.56 -1.43
N ALA A 72 2.40 -1.23 -0.90
CA ALA A 72 2.65 -1.20 0.52
C ALA A 72 1.80 -0.15 1.26
N ALA A 73 1.71 1.08 0.71
CA ALA A 73 0.94 2.18 1.30
C ALA A 73 -0.59 1.98 1.31
N ASN A 74 -1.10 1.00 0.56
CA ASN A 74 -2.53 0.64 0.55
C ASN A 74 -2.78 -0.76 1.13
N GLY A 75 -1.77 -1.41 1.72
CA GLY A 75 -1.97 -2.66 2.45
C GLY A 75 -2.14 -3.90 1.57
N HIS A 76 -1.80 -3.82 0.29
CA HIS A 76 -1.98 -4.92 -0.66
C HIS A 76 -0.86 -5.96 -0.52
N LEU A 77 -0.91 -6.74 0.56
CA LEU A 77 0.11 -7.73 0.91
C LEU A 77 0.40 -8.70 -0.24
N ALA A 78 -0.64 -9.28 -0.85
CA ALA A 78 -0.44 -10.26 -1.90
C ALA A 78 0.22 -9.65 -3.17
N LEU A 79 -0.02 -8.36 -3.45
CA LEU A 79 0.72 -7.65 -4.51
C LEU A 79 2.17 -7.35 -4.09
N VAL A 80 2.42 -7.06 -2.81
CA VAL A 80 3.78 -6.88 -2.26
C VAL A 80 4.59 -8.17 -2.38
N GLU A 81 4.01 -9.31 -2.00
CA GLU A 81 4.59 -10.65 -2.14
C GLU A 81 4.89 -10.97 -3.61
N TRP A 82 3.91 -10.75 -4.48
CA TRP A 82 4.07 -10.98 -5.91
C TRP A 82 5.19 -10.13 -6.51
N LEU A 83 5.25 -8.82 -6.16
CA LEU A 83 6.31 -7.91 -6.61
C LEU A 83 7.69 -8.31 -6.08
N HIS A 84 7.75 -8.92 -4.90
CA HIS A 84 8.99 -9.47 -4.35
C HIS A 84 9.44 -10.72 -5.08
N ALA A 85 8.53 -11.65 -5.37
CA ALA A 85 8.84 -12.86 -6.15
C ALA A 85 9.32 -12.53 -7.57
N ASN A 86 8.88 -11.40 -8.13
CA ASN A 86 9.16 -10.98 -9.51
C ASN A 86 10.22 -9.87 -9.62
N ARG A 87 11.11 -9.70 -8.64
CA ARG A 87 12.11 -8.60 -8.61
C ARG A 87 13.01 -8.55 -9.85
N THR A 88 13.35 -9.70 -10.42
CA THR A 88 14.21 -9.87 -11.60
C THR A 88 13.58 -9.32 -12.89
N LYS A 89 12.25 -9.14 -12.94
CA LYS A 89 11.52 -8.56 -14.09
C LYS A 89 11.63 -7.02 -14.18
N GLY A 90 12.71 -6.49 -13.60
CA GLY A 90 13.02 -5.06 -13.56
C GLY A 90 12.20 -4.27 -12.54
N PHE A 91 11.46 -4.91 -11.64
CA PHE A 91 10.81 -4.20 -10.54
C PHE A 91 11.88 -3.68 -9.55
N GLY A 92 12.92 -4.44 -9.21
CA GLY A 92 13.95 -4.01 -8.25
C GLY A 92 13.49 -4.08 -6.78
N GLY A 93 14.33 -3.66 -5.84
CA GLY A 93 14.08 -3.79 -4.39
C GLY A 93 13.08 -2.81 -3.78
N PHE A 94 12.53 -3.16 -2.62
CA PHE A 94 11.75 -2.24 -1.78
C PHE A 94 12.72 -1.33 -1.04
N GLY A 95 12.61 -0.01 -1.19
CA GLY A 95 13.35 0.92 -0.33
C GLY A 95 12.65 1.10 1.02
N LYS A 96 13.34 1.72 1.98
CA LYS A 96 12.81 2.04 3.34
C LYS A 96 11.43 2.72 3.30
N THR A 97 11.22 3.56 2.27
CA THR A 97 9.95 4.26 2.01
C THR A 97 8.74 3.33 1.92
N ALA A 98 8.89 2.08 1.50
CA ALA A 98 7.76 1.16 1.42
C ALA A 98 7.22 0.80 2.82
N MET A 99 8.11 0.47 3.75
CA MET A 99 7.74 0.16 5.13
C MET A 99 7.27 1.42 5.87
N ASP A 100 7.94 2.57 5.65
CA ASP A 100 7.50 3.86 6.19
C ASP A 100 6.05 4.21 5.78
N LYS A 101 5.71 3.97 4.51
CA LYS A 101 4.37 4.26 3.99
C LYS A 101 3.32 3.24 4.43
N ALA A 102 3.68 1.97 4.55
CA ALA A 102 2.78 0.96 5.11
C ALA A 102 2.48 1.25 6.59
N ALA A 103 3.49 1.65 7.36
CA ALA A 103 3.34 1.99 8.77
C ALA A 103 2.46 3.22 8.99
N GLY A 104 2.73 4.32 8.27
CA GLY A 104 1.90 5.52 8.34
C GLY A 104 0.49 5.38 7.78
N ALA A 105 0.17 4.25 7.14
CA ALA A 105 -1.17 3.90 6.68
C ALA A 105 -1.82 2.78 7.51
N GLY A 106 -1.16 2.29 8.57
CA GLY A 106 -1.74 1.32 9.51
C GLY A 106 -1.74 -0.12 8.99
N HIS A 107 -0.94 -0.44 7.98
CA HIS A 107 -0.92 -1.77 7.36
C HIS A 107 0.08 -2.71 8.04
N LEU A 108 -0.22 -3.11 9.28
CA LEU A 108 0.67 -3.95 10.10
C LEU A 108 1.11 -5.25 9.41
N SER A 109 0.22 -5.92 8.68
CA SER A 109 0.54 -7.15 7.94
C SER A 109 1.65 -6.94 6.90
N VAL A 110 1.58 -5.82 6.16
CA VAL A 110 2.61 -5.43 5.20
C VAL A 110 3.90 -5.03 5.91
N VAL A 111 3.82 -4.32 7.04
CA VAL A 111 5.00 -3.92 7.83
C VAL A 111 5.77 -5.14 8.32
N LYS A 112 5.08 -6.10 8.94
CA LYS A 112 5.64 -7.39 9.41
C LYS A 112 6.30 -8.14 8.26
N TRP A 113 5.60 -8.26 7.14
CA TRP A 113 6.10 -8.98 5.98
C TRP A 113 7.34 -8.31 5.38
N LEU A 114 7.32 -6.98 5.22
CA LEU A 114 8.46 -6.23 4.70
C LEU A 114 9.66 -6.39 5.63
N HIS A 115 9.50 -6.26 6.95
CA HIS A 115 10.60 -6.44 7.89
C HIS A 115 11.21 -7.86 7.83
N ALA A 116 10.39 -8.90 7.78
CA ALA A 116 10.87 -10.28 7.76
C ALA A 116 11.59 -10.66 6.45
N ASN A 117 11.19 -10.04 5.33
CA ASN A 117 11.68 -10.42 3.99
C ASN A 117 12.65 -9.41 3.38
N ARG A 118 12.87 -8.25 4.02
CA ARG A 118 13.69 -7.14 3.51
C ARG A 118 14.66 -6.61 4.55
N SER A 119 15.92 -6.48 4.14
CA SER A 119 17.01 -5.96 4.98
C SER A 119 17.11 -4.44 4.97
N GLU A 120 16.37 -3.73 4.12
CA GLU A 120 16.40 -2.27 4.07
C GLU A 120 15.84 -1.62 5.34
N GLY A 121 14.93 -2.30 6.05
CA GLY A 121 14.26 -1.81 7.25
C GLY A 121 13.36 -0.59 6.99
N CYS A 122 13.05 0.14 8.06
CA CYS A 122 12.33 1.40 8.02
C CYS A 122 13.23 2.58 8.39
N THR A 123 12.66 3.78 8.42
CA THR A 123 13.25 4.95 9.07
C THR A 123 12.36 5.40 10.23
N LYS A 124 12.80 6.40 10.99
CA LYS A 124 11.98 7.09 12.00
C LYS A 124 10.61 7.57 11.46
N LYS A 125 10.48 7.76 10.14
CA LYS A 125 9.20 8.14 9.49
C LYS A 125 8.12 7.06 9.65
N ALA A 126 8.47 5.79 9.80
CA ALA A 126 7.50 4.73 10.05
C ALA A 126 6.79 4.95 11.38
N MET A 127 7.56 5.14 12.46
CA MET A 127 7.05 5.41 13.80
C MET A 127 6.27 6.73 13.83
N ASP A 128 6.84 7.81 13.30
CA ASP A 128 6.17 9.13 13.25
C ASP A 128 4.85 9.07 12.48
N GLY A 129 4.85 8.36 11.35
CA GLY A 129 3.68 8.20 10.51
C GLY A 129 2.59 7.42 11.21
N ALA A 130 2.94 6.29 11.84
CA ALA A 130 2.01 5.45 12.56
C ALA A 130 1.42 6.18 13.78
N ALA A 131 2.27 6.82 14.58
CA ALA A 131 1.86 7.57 15.76
C ALA A 131 0.98 8.78 15.39
N GLY A 132 1.43 9.57 14.41
CA GLY A 132 0.66 10.70 13.89
C GLY A 132 -0.58 10.30 13.09
N ALA A 133 -0.86 9.01 12.88
CA ALA A 133 -2.11 8.54 12.27
C ALA A 133 -2.97 7.71 13.25
N GLY A 134 -2.49 7.52 14.49
CA GLY A 134 -3.23 6.80 15.53
C GLY A 134 -3.14 5.28 15.42
N HIS A 135 -2.18 4.74 14.68
CA HIS A 135 -2.01 3.29 14.48
C HIS A 135 -1.17 2.69 15.61
N LEU A 136 -1.79 2.53 16.79
CA LEU A 136 -1.11 2.04 17.99
C LEU A 136 -0.50 0.64 17.81
N ASP A 137 -1.19 -0.27 17.15
CA ASP A 137 -0.73 -1.63 16.84
C ASP A 137 0.58 -1.64 16.02
N VAL A 138 0.71 -0.68 15.10
CA VAL A 138 1.93 -0.48 14.32
C VAL A 138 3.03 0.17 15.17
N VAL A 139 2.69 1.13 16.03
CA VAL A 139 3.64 1.78 16.95
C VAL A 139 4.27 0.76 17.89
N GLU A 140 3.45 -0.05 18.55
CA GLU A 140 3.89 -1.13 19.45
C GLU A 140 4.83 -2.10 18.73
N TRP A 141 4.42 -2.55 17.55
CA TRP A 141 5.21 -3.50 16.78
C TRP A 141 6.54 -2.91 16.33
N LEU A 142 6.55 -1.67 15.83
CA LEU A 142 7.79 -1.00 15.41
C LEU A 142 8.74 -0.80 16.59
N HIS A 143 8.24 -0.41 17.76
CA HIS A 143 9.09 -0.23 18.94
C HIS A 143 9.73 -1.54 19.39
N ALA A 144 8.99 -2.65 19.32
CA ALA A 144 9.49 -3.96 19.74
C ALA A 144 10.46 -4.61 18.73
N ASN A 145 10.40 -4.23 17.44
CA ASN A 145 11.09 -4.95 16.35
C ASN A 145 12.05 -4.07 15.54
N THR A 146 12.22 -2.79 15.86
CA THR A 146 13.12 -1.88 15.12
C THR A 146 13.94 -1.03 16.08
N ASP A 147 15.19 -0.73 15.71
CA ASP A 147 16.13 0.03 16.54
C ASP A 147 16.07 1.54 16.26
N GLU A 148 15.33 1.95 15.23
CA GLU A 148 15.31 3.31 14.69
C GLU A 148 14.67 4.33 15.63
N GLY A 149 13.83 3.88 16.58
CA GLY A 149 13.15 4.73 17.56
C GLY A 149 12.18 5.73 16.92
N CYS A 150 11.77 6.73 17.71
CA CYS A 150 10.92 7.83 17.23
C CYS A 150 11.71 9.15 17.10
N ARG A 151 11.07 10.20 16.56
CA ARG A 151 11.60 11.56 16.62
C ARG A 151 11.11 12.26 17.90
N ILE A 152 11.79 13.35 18.27
CA ILE A 152 11.43 14.17 19.45
C ILE A 152 9.98 14.68 19.35
N ASN A 153 9.49 14.96 18.14
CA ASN A 153 8.15 15.51 17.90
C ASN A 153 7.07 14.46 17.60
N THR A 154 7.35 13.15 17.76
CA THR A 154 6.36 12.10 17.49
C THR A 154 5.15 12.19 18.42
N MET A 155 5.39 12.47 19.71
CA MET A 155 4.34 12.63 20.71
C MET A 155 3.48 13.87 20.43
N ASP A 156 4.10 15.01 20.09
CA ASP A 156 3.39 16.24 19.71
C ASP A 156 2.46 16.00 18.51
N GLY A 157 2.92 15.23 17.52
CA GLY A 157 2.14 14.88 16.35
C GLY A 157 0.92 14.01 16.65
N ALA A 158 1.05 13.06 17.59
CA ALA A 158 -0.06 12.24 18.07
C ALA A 158 -1.04 13.08 18.94
N ALA A 159 -0.51 13.93 19.81
CA ALA A 159 -1.30 14.82 20.68
C ALA A 159 -2.10 15.85 19.89
N GLY A 160 -1.47 16.53 18.93
CA GLY A 160 -2.12 17.53 18.07
C GLY A 160 -3.24 16.96 17.19
N LYS A 161 -3.31 15.64 17.03
CA LYS A 161 -4.37 14.93 16.29
C LYS A 161 -5.35 14.17 17.18
N GLY A 162 -5.20 14.25 18.51
CA GLY A 162 -6.10 13.62 19.48
C GLY A 162 -5.94 12.10 19.59
N HIS A 163 -4.78 11.54 19.24
CA HIS A 163 -4.52 10.10 19.35
C HIS A 163 -4.07 9.73 20.77
N LEU A 164 -4.99 9.85 21.74
CA LEU A 164 -4.71 9.69 23.17
C LEU A 164 -4.01 8.36 23.49
N ALA A 165 -4.51 7.24 22.97
CA ALA A 165 -3.94 5.92 23.24
C ALA A 165 -2.47 5.81 22.78
N VAL A 166 -2.11 6.47 21.67
CA VAL A 166 -0.72 6.54 21.20
C VAL A 166 0.11 7.42 22.13
N VAL A 167 -0.41 8.56 22.57
CA VAL A 167 0.29 9.47 23.49
C VAL A 167 0.57 8.80 24.84
N GLU A 168 -0.44 8.16 25.43
CA GLU A 168 -0.30 7.40 26.67
C GLU A 168 0.76 6.31 26.52
N TRP A 169 0.71 5.58 25.41
CA TRP A 169 1.68 4.53 25.13
C TRP A 169 3.11 5.07 24.98
N LEU A 170 3.30 6.13 24.19
CA LEU A 170 4.60 6.79 24.00
C LEU A 170 5.13 7.45 25.28
N HIS A 171 4.25 7.85 26.19
CA HIS A 171 4.63 8.42 27.48
C HIS A 171 5.07 7.31 28.46
N ALA A 172 4.36 6.19 28.48
CA ALA A 172 4.68 5.04 29.32
C ALA A 172 5.96 4.30 28.89
N HIS A 173 6.21 4.27 27.58
CA HIS A 173 7.39 3.62 27.01
C HIS A 173 8.39 4.69 26.60
N HIS A 174 9.41 4.92 27.42
CA HIS A 174 10.53 5.82 27.07
C HIS A 174 11.10 5.42 25.72
N VAL A 175 10.68 6.14 24.69
CA VAL A 175 11.03 5.83 23.31
C VAL A 175 12.51 6.16 23.13
N LYS A 176 13.30 5.18 22.69
CA LYS A 176 14.76 5.31 22.50
C LYS A 176 15.12 6.38 21.47
#